data_AF-A0A454CTR4-F1
#
_entry.id   AF-A0A454CTR4-F1
#
_cell.length_a   1.000
_cell.length_b   1.000
_cell.length_c   1.000
_cell.angle_alpha   90.00
_cell.angle_beta   90.00
_cell.angle_gamma   90.00
#
_symmetry.space_group_name_H-M   'P 1'
#
loop_
_entity.id
_entity.type
_entity.pdbx_description
1 polymer ?
#
loop_
_entity_poly.entity_id
_entity_poly.type
_entity_poly.pdbx_seq_one_letter_code
_entity_poly.pdbx_strand_id
1 'polypeptide(L)'
;LLRLYCSPKPKSYATSFYGVVDLLAILPTYLAIFFPGASFMGVVRLLRVMRIFRILKLVRYLQDSNILLRSLLMARRKILIFFSTVGILVTIFGALIFVIEGPHNGFTSIPKSIYWAIVTITTVGYGDMVPQTHLGKAIASLTMLLGYSILAVPTGIITAELSNEMNAHKQLVKCPNCNRSGHDSDAMHCKHCGSELADPDNRVVSADEEE
;
A
#
# COMPACT_ATOMS: atom_id res chain seq x y z
N LEU A 1 16.57 -19.12 -11.10
CA LEU A 1 17.72 -19.84 -11.68
C LEU A 1 18.43 -18.98 -12.71
N LEU A 2 17.80 -18.65 -13.84
CA LEU A 2 18.39 -17.79 -14.88
C LEU A 2 18.90 -16.43 -14.34
N ARG A 3 18.10 -15.76 -13.48
CA ARG A 3 18.52 -14.54 -12.78
C ARG A 3 19.69 -14.70 -11.80
N LEU A 4 19.80 -15.86 -11.14
CA LEU A 4 20.91 -16.14 -10.23
C LEU A 4 22.21 -16.37 -11.03
N TYR A 5 22.09 -17.01 -12.20
CA TYR A 5 23.20 -17.29 -13.11
C TYR A 5 23.71 -16.02 -13.81
N CYS A 6 22.82 -15.14 -14.26
CA CYS A 6 23.18 -13.88 -14.91
C CYS A 6 23.58 -12.76 -13.93
N SER A 7 23.49 -12.98 -12.61
CA SER A 7 23.85 -11.95 -11.63
C SER A 7 25.38 -11.86 -11.48
N PRO A 8 25.98 -10.65 -11.50
CA PRO A 8 27.43 -10.46 -11.36
C PRO A 8 28.02 -11.07 -10.06
N LYS A 9 27.21 -11.14 -8.99
CA LYS A 9 27.60 -11.69 -7.67
C LYS A 9 26.50 -12.65 -7.15
N PRO A 10 26.48 -13.92 -7.60
CA PRO A 10 25.38 -14.85 -7.34
C PRO A 10 25.14 -15.15 -5.86
N LYS A 11 26.22 -15.27 -5.07
CA LYS A 11 26.12 -15.50 -3.62
C LYS A 11 25.45 -14.34 -2.89
N SER A 12 25.80 -13.10 -3.25
CA SER A 12 25.18 -11.89 -2.69
C SER A 12 23.71 -11.77 -3.09
N TYR A 13 23.37 -12.10 -4.34
CA TYR A 13 21.97 -12.13 -4.78
C TYR A 13 21.15 -13.16 -4.01
N ALA A 14 21.67 -14.37 -3.79
CA ALA A 14 20.96 -15.44 -3.10
C ALA A 14 20.55 -15.06 -1.65
N THR A 15 21.39 -14.30 -0.95
CA THR A 15 21.12 -13.83 0.42
C THR A 15 20.42 -12.47 0.49
N SER A 16 20.20 -11.80 -0.64
CA SER A 16 19.47 -10.53 -0.69
C SER A 16 17.98 -10.72 -0.39
N PHE A 17 17.31 -9.64 0.04
CA PHE A 17 15.86 -9.64 0.25
C PHE A 17 15.09 -10.19 -0.98
N TYR A 18 15.47 -9.77 -2.19
CA TYR A 18 14.84 -10.23 -3.42
C TYR A 18 15.15 -11.69 -3.77
N GLY A 19 16.36 -12.16 -3.46
CA GLY A 19 16.76 -13.56 -3.64
C GLY A 19 15.98 -14.50 -2.71
N VAL A 20 15.80 -14.10 -1.45
CA VAL A 20 14.99 -14.83 -0.47
C VAL A 20 13.52 -14.88 -0.91
N VAL A 21 12.95 -13.76 -1.36
CA VAL A 21 11.57 -13.71 -1.90
C VAL A 21 11.42 -14.61 -3.13
N ASP A 22 12.37 -14.59 -4.07
CA ASP A 22 12.34 -15.44 -5.27
C ASP A 22 12.45 -16.93 -4.89
N LEU A 23 13.26 -17.28 -3.89
CA LEU A 23 13.37 -18.64 -3.38
C LEU A 23 12.06 -19.10 -2.75
N LEU A 24 11.52 -18.34 -1.79
CA LEU A 24 10.27 -18.66 -1.09
C LEU A 24 9.07 -18.77 -2.04
N ALA A 25 9.06 -18.01 -3.13
CA ALA A 25 8.02 -18.06 -4.15
C ALA A 25 8.03 -19.36 -5.00
N ILE A 26 9.18 -20.02 -5.14
CA ILE A 26 9.37 -21.16 -6.05
C ILE A 26 9.53 -22.47 -5.26
N LEU A 27 10.15 -22.42 -4.08
CA LEU A 27 10.44 -23.55 -3.18
C LEU A 27 9.23 -24.48 -2.94
N PRO A 28 7.99 -23.98 -2.67
CA PRO A 28 6.83 -24.86 -2.47
C PRO A 28 6.48 -25.72 -3.68
N THR A 29 6.86 -25.31 -4.89
CA THR A 29 6.57 -26.04 -6.13
C THR A 29 7.50 -27.23 -6.27
N TYR A 30 8.79 -27.04 -5.99
CA TYR A 30 9.77 -28.12 -6.06
C TYR A 30 9.58 -29.13 -4.93
N LEU A 31 9.32 -28.68 -3.70
CA LEU A 31 9.06 -29.58 -2.57
C LEU A 31 7.85 -30.50 -2.82
N ALA A 32 6.81 -30.00 -3.49
CA ALA A 32 5.63 -30.79 -3.82
C ALA A 32 5.88 -31.88 -4.87
N ILE A 33 6.87 -31.71 -5.75
CA ILE A 33 7.21 -32.68 -6.80
C ILE A 33 8.09 -33.80 -6.23
N PHE A 34 9.05 -33.47 -5.36
CA PHE A 34 10.02 -34.44 -4.84
C PHE A 34 9.52 -35.25 -3.64
N PHE A 35 8.49 -34.78 -2.91
CA PHE A 35 7.91 -35.49 -1.76
C PHE A 35 6.39 -35.72 -1.90
N PRO A 36 5.93 -36.58 -2.84
CA PRO A 36 4.50 -36.80 -3.09
C PRO A 36 3.77 -37.58 -1.98
N GLY A 37 4.50 -38.27 -1.09
CA GLY A 37 3.96 -39.23 -0.13
C GLY A 37 4.27 -38.95 1.35
N ALA A 38 4.81 -37.77 1.69
CA ALA A 38 4.98 -37.43 3.10
C ALA A 38 3.61 -37.19 3.75
N SER A 39 3.27 -37.97 4.79
CA SER A 39 2.07 -37.87 5.63
C SER A 39 1.85 -36.49 6.29
N PHE A 40 2.73 -35.54 6.00
CA PHE A 40 2.69 -34.11 6.27
C PHE A 40 1.71 -33.33 5.36
N MET A 41 0.54 -33.89 5.04
CA MET A 41 -0.46 -33.20 4.20
C MET A 41 -0.82 -31.80 4.72
N GLY A 42 -0.79 -31.57 6.03
CA GLY A 42 -0.98 -30.24 6.63
C GLY A 42 0.14 -29.25 6.31
N VAL A 43 1.40 -29.64 6.50
CA VAL A 43 2.56 -28.76 6.24
C VAL A 43 2.72 -28.50 4.75
N VAL A 44 2.54 -29.51 3.88
CA VAL A 44 2.57 -29.31 2.42
C VAL A 44 1.44 -28.39 1.95
N ARG A 45 0.24 -28.46 2.56
CA ARG A 45 -0.85 -27.51 2.30
C ARG A 45 -0.51 -26.10 2.79
N LEU A 46 0.07 -25.96 3.99
CA LEU A 46 0.52 -24.67 4.51
C LEU A 46 1.61 -24.04 3.63
N LEU A 47 2.53 -24.86 3.12
CA LEU A 47 3.56 -24.43 2.17
C LEU A 47 2.97 -23.89 0.85
N ARG A 48 1.75 -24.28 0.46
CA ARG A 48 1.07 -23.67 -0.71
C ARG A 48 0.68 -22.22 -0.43
N VAL A 49 0.39 -21.84 0.82
CA VAL A 49 0.10 -20.45 1.20
C VAL A 49 1.33 -19.57 0.97
N MET A 50 2.54 -20.11 1.12
CA MET A 50 3.80 -19.40 0.82
C MET A 50 3.87 -18.89 -0.63
N ARG A 51 3.05 -19.43 -1.55
CA ARG A 51 2.94 -18.86 -2.91
C ARG A 51 2.41 -17.42 -2.89
N ILE A 52 1.74 -16.96 -1.83
CA ILE A 52 1.37 -15.55 -1.65
C ILE A 52 2.58 -14.63 -1.72
N PHE A 53 3.77 -15.09 -1.30
CA PHE A 53 5.01 -14.31 -1.42
C PHE A 53 5.41 -14.02 -2.87
N ARG A 54 4.83 -14.72 -3.87
CA ARG A 54 4.94 -14.31 -5.28
C ARG A 54 4.45 -12.89 -5.50
N ILE A 55 3.48 -12.41 -4.71
CA ILE A 55 2.99 -11.03 -4.79
C ILE A 55 4.07 -10.01 -4.42
N LEU A 56 5.04 -10.38 -3.58
CA LEU A 56 6.17 -9.51 -3.26
C LEU A 56 7.09 -9.25 -4.48
N LYS A 57 6.97 -10.01 -5.57
CA LYS A 57 7.60 -9.66 -6.85
C LYS A 57 7.02 -8.38 -7.45
N LEU A 58 5.77 -8.04 -7.15
CA LEU A 58 5.15 -6.78 -7.54
C LEU A 58 5.89 -5.59 -6.93
N VAL A 59 6.40 -5.72 -5.70
CA VAL A 59 7.20 -4.67 -5.05
C VAL A 59 8.45 -4.35 -5.88
N ARG A 60 9.08 -5.33 -6.52
CA ARG A 60 10.23 -5.11 -7.41
C ARG A 60 9.84 -4.31 -8.65
N TYR A 61 8.70 -4.64 -9.26
CA TYR A 61 8.15 -3.88 -10.38
C TYR A 61 7.80 -2.44 -9.99
N LEU A 62 7.28 -2.24 -8.77
CA LEU A 62 7.03 -0.92 -8.20
C LEU A 62 8.31 -0.18 -7.80
N GLN A 63 9.41 -0.89 -7.52
CA GLN A 63 10.72 -0.28 -7.23
C GLN A 63 11.43 0.22 -8.48
N ASP A 64 11.27 -0.49 -9.60
CA ASP A 64 11.68 0.00 -10.91
C ASP A 64 10.93 1.32 -11.24
N SER A 65 9.71 1.49 -10.71
CA SER A 65 8.95 2.76 -10.68
C SER A 65 9.16 3.55 -9.38
N ASN A 66 10.41 3.95 -9.11
CA ASN A 66 10.90 4.54 -7.85
C ASN A 66 10.00 5.65 -7.26
N ILE A 67 9.32 6.44 -8.10
CA ILE A 67 8.47 7.56 -7.68
C ILE A 67 7.29 7.10 -6.81
N LEU A 68 6.59 6.03 -7.21
CA LEU A 68 5.40 5.55 -6.50
C LEU A 68 5.77 5.00 -5.12
N LEU A 69 6.83 4.19 -5.06
CA LEU A 69 7.28 3.62 -3.80
C LEU A 69 7.79 4.71 -2.85
N ARG A 70 8.55 5.69 -3.35
CA ARG A 70 9.01 6.84 -2.56
C ARG A 70 7.84 7.63 -2.01
N SER A 71 6.84 7.98 -2.84
CA SER A 71 5.64 8.68 -2.40
C SER A 71 4.87 7.90 -1.32
N LEU A 72 4.75 6.57 -1.45
CA LEU A 72 4.11 5.73 -0.43
C LEU A 72 4.90 5.69 0.89
N LEU A 73 6.24 5.63 0.81
CA LEU A 73 7.11 5.65 1.99
C LEU A 73 7.06 7.01 2.70
N MET A 74 6.95 8.12 1.96
CA MET A 74 6.73 9.46 2.52
C MET A 74 5.34 9.57 3.16
N ALA A 75 4.31 9.00 2.52
CA ALA A 75 2.95 8.96 3.05
C ALA A 75 2.78 8.11 4.31
N ARG A 76 3.70 7.16 4.60
CA ARG A 76 3.56 6.15 5.67
C ARG A 76 3.18 6.73 7.02
N ARG A 77 3.80 7.84 7.44
CA ARG A 77 3.55 8.45 8.76
C ARG A 77 2.14 9.04 8.81
N LYS A 78 1.71 9.72 7.75
CA LYS A 78 0.37 10.31 7.63
C LYS A 78 -0.70 9.21 7.60
N ILE A 79 -0.45 8.12 6.85
CA ILE A 79 -1.31 6.94 6.79
C ILE A 79 -1.44 6.26 8.16
N LEU A 80 -0.32 6.05 8.87
CA LEU A 80 -0.32 5.44 10.20
C LEU A 80 -1.12 6.27 11.22
N ILE A 81 -0.94 7.59 11.23
CA ILE A 81 -1.72 8.49 12.10
C ILE A 81 -3.20 8.40 11.75
N PHE A 82 -3.54 8.45 10.47
CA PHE A 82 -4.92 8.35 10.00
C PHE A 82 -5.59 7.04 10.46
N PHE A 83 -4.99 5.89 10.20
CA PHE A 83 -5.56 4.60 10.62
C PHE A 83 -5.59 4.45 12.15
N SER A 84 -4.67 5.07 12.88
CA SER A 84 -4.72 5.11 14.35
C SER A 84 -5.94 5.90 14.84
N THR A 85 -6.21 7.07 14.25
CA THR A 85 -7.41 7.88 14.55
C THR A 85 -8.69 7.14 14.22
N VAL A 86 -8.75 6.46 13.06
CA VAL A 86 -9.90 5.62 12.69
C VAL A 86 -10.07 4.47 13.70
N GLY A 87 -8.97 3.85 14.14
CA GLY A 87 -8.96 2.82 15.18
C GLY A 87 -9.58 3.27 16.50
N ILE A 88 -9.24 4.50 16.94
CA ILE A 88 -9.85 5.12 18.12
C ILE A 88 -11.35 5.37 17.89
N LEU A 89 -11.73 5.92 16.74
CA LEU A 89 -13.14 6.19 16.41
C LEU A 89 -14.00 4.92 16.38
N VAL A 90 -13.56 3.85 15.71
CA VAL A 90 -14.30 2.58 15.69
C VAL A 90 -14.43 1.97 17.09
N THR A 91 -13.42 2.17 17.94
CA THR A 91 -13.47 1.72 19.34
C THR A 91 -14.53 2.49 20.13
N ILE A 92 -14.59 3.81 19.95
CA ILE A 92 -15.60 4.67 20.61
C ILE A 92 -17.01 4.30 20.13
N PHE A 93 -17.26 4.27 18.83
CA PHE A 93 -18.59 3.94 18.29
C PHE A 93 -18.99 2.49 18.61
N GLY A 94 -18.05 1.55 18.56
CA GLY A 94 -18.27 0.16 18.95
C GLY A 94 -18.64 0.02 20.44
N ALA A 95 -17.94 0.73 21.33
CA ALA A 95 -18.29 0.74 22.75
C ALA A 95 -19.65 1.40 23.01
N LEU A 96 -19.95 2.51 22.31
CA LEU A 96 -21.21 3.22 22.46
C LEU A 96 -22.41 2.35 22.03
N ILE A 97 -22.32 1.69 20.87
CA ILE A 97 -23.40 0.83 20.39
C ILE A 97 -23.57 -0.42 21.26
N PHE A 98 -22.47 -0.95 21.82
CA PHE A 98 -22.53 -2.05 22.79
C PHE A 98 -23.37 -1.67 24.01
N VAL A 99 -23.18 -0.47 24.56
CA VAL A 99 -23.92 0.01 25.74
C VAL A 99 -25.40 0.24 25.42
N ILE A 100 -25.71 0.72 24.22
CA ILE A 100 -27.09 1.09 23.83
C ILE A 100 -27.91 -0.12 23.42
N GLU A 101 -27.34 -1.00 22.60
CA GLU A 101 -28.05 -2.16 22.05
C GLU A 101 -27.95 -3.38 22.98
N GLY A 102 -26.80 -3.57 23.63
CA GLY A 102 -26.53 -4.69 24.52
C GLY A 102 -26.59 -6.08 23.86
N PRO A 103 -26.39 -7.15 24.66
CA PRO A 103 -26.40 -8.53 24.16
C PRO A 103 -27.73 -8.97 23.55
N HIS A 104 -28.85 -8.38 23.98
CA HIS A 104 -30.19 -8.72 23.51
C HIS A 104 -30.38 -8.48 22.01
N ASN A 105 -29.66 -7.49 21.45
CA ASN A 105 -29.76 -7.10 20.04
C ASN A 105 -28.54 -7.57 19.22
N GLY A 106 -27.82 -8.61 19.68
CA GLY A 106 -26.69 -9.22 18.96
C GLY A 106 -25.31 -8.60 19.28
N PHE A 107 -25.26 -7.49 20.00
CA PHE A 107 -24.02 -6.84 20.44
C PHE A 107 -23.50 -7.48 21.74
N THR A 108 -23.04 -8.74 21.65
CA THR A 108 -22.69 -9.55 22.84
C THR A 108 -21.37 -9.18 23.51
N SER A 109 -20.50 -8.41 22.85
CA SER A 109 -19.19 -8.02 23.39
C SER A 109 -18.66 -6.79 22.67
N ILE A 110 -17.83 -5.98 23.35
CA ILE A 110 -17.19 -4.79 22.76
C ILE A 110 -16.44 -5.12 21.45
N PRO A 111 -15.62 -6.19 21.35
CA PRO A 111 -14.95 -6.52 20.09
C PRO A 111 -15.90 -6.80 18.91
N LYS A 112 -17.05 -7.45 19.16
CA LYS A 112 -18.08 -7.63 18.11
C LYS A 112 -18.68 -6.29 17.67
N SER A 113 -18.94 -5.39 18.61
CA SER A 113 -19.45 -4.06 18.30
C SER A 113 -18.42 -3.19 17.56
N ILE A 114 -17.13 -3.35 17.85
CA ILE A 114 -16.04 -2.74 17.08
C ILE A 114 -16.02 -3.31 15.66
N TYR A 115 -16.18 -4.63 15.49
CA TYR A 115 -16.30 -5.22 14.16
C TYR A 115 -17.46 -4.60 13.36
N TRP A 116 -18.64 -4.43 13.98
CA TRP A 116 -19.75 -3.73 13.35
C TRP A 116 -19.38 -2.29 12.95
N ALA A 117 -18.69 -1.54 13.82
CA ALA A 117 -18.26 -0.18 13.52
C ALA A 117 -17.27 -0.13 12.35
N ILE A 118 -16.33 -1.09 12.27
CA ILE A 118 -15.40 -1.23 11.15
C ILE A 118 -16.16 -1.50 9.85
N VAL A 119 -17.05 -2.49 9.84
CA VAL A 119 -17.85 -2.87 8.65
C VAL A 119 -18.74 -1.72 8.17
N THR A 120 -19.26 -0.91 9.12
CA THR A 120 -20.10 0.25 8.82
C THR A 120 -19.29 1.43 8.28
N ILE A 121 -18.19 1.81 8.94
CA ILE A 121 -17.31 2.92 8.50
C ILE A 121 -16.64 2.60 7.15
N THR A 122 -16.27 1.34 6.93
CA THR A 122 -15.69 0.89 5.64
C THR A 122 -16.73 0.71 4.54
N THR A 123 -18.01 1.01 4.81
CA THR A 123 -19.13 0.90 3.86
C THR A 123 -19.37 -0.51 3.31
N VAL A 124 -18.79 -1.54 3.94
CA VAL A 124 -18.98 -2.95 3.54
C VAL A 124 -20.40 -3.41 3.87
N GLY A 125 -20.86 -3.13 5.09
CA GLY A 125 -22.27 -3.34 5.48
C GLY A 125 -22.78 -4.77 5.28
N TYR A 126 -22.12 -5.78 5.83
CA TYR A 126 -22.55 -7.19 5.69
C TYR A 126 -23.99 -7.46 6.16
N GLY A 127 -24.52 -6.65 7.09
CA GLY A 127 -25.88 -6.77 7.60
C GLY A 127 -26.10 -7.91 8.59
N ASP A 128 -25.03 -8.56 9.03
CA ASP A 128 -25.02 -9.62 10.04
C ASP A 128 -25.34 -9.10 11.45
N MET A 129 -25.01 -7.83 11.73
CA MET A 129 -25.38 -7.11 12.94
C MET A 129 -25.88 -5.71 12.57
N VAL A 130 -27.04 -5.33 13.08
CA VAL A 130 -27.64 -4.00 12.85
C VAL A 130 -28.33 -3.49 14.12
N PRO A 131 -28.17 -2.21 14.49
CA PRO A 131 -28.85 -1.62 15.64
C PRO A 131 -30.37 -1.63 15.46
N GLN A 132 -31.09 -2.05 16.51
CA GLN A 132 -32.55 -2.16 16.50
C GLN A 132 -33.22 -0.94 17.13
N THR A 133 -32.59 -0.36 18.15
CA THR A 133 -33.14 0.77 18.90
C THR A 133 -33.12 2.06 18.09
N HIS A 134 -34.03 2.98 18.40
CA HIS A 134 -34.07 4.30 17.76
C HIS A 134 -32.77 5.09 17.98
N LEU A 135 -32.22 5.04 19.20
CA LEU A 135 -30.94 5.68 19.54
C LEU A 135 -29.76 5.01 18.81
N GLY A 136 -29.72 3.68 18.76
CA GLY A 136 -28.70 2.94 18.02
C GLY A 136 -28.72 3.23 16.52
N LYS A 137 -29.91 3.36 15.93
CA LYS A 137 -30.09 3.77 14.52
C LYS A 137 -29.64 5.22 14.26
N ALA A 138 -29.87 6.13 15.20
CA ALA A 138 -29.37 7.51 15.09
C ALA A 138 -27.83 7.54 15.09
N ILE A 139 -27.20 6.78 15.98
CA ILE A 139 -25.73 6.66 16.03
C ILE A 139 -25.20 5.96 14.78
N ALA A 140 -25.84 4.89 14.33
CA ALA A 140 -25.47 4.19 13.10
C ALA A 140 -25.48 5.13 11.89
N SER A 141 -26.53 5.94 11.76
CA SER A 141 -26.64 6.94 10.69
C SER A 141 -25.48 7.94 10.74
N LEU A 142 -25.12 8.43 11.94
CA LEU A 142 -23.97 9.32 12.12
C LEU A 142 -22.65 8.62 11.75
N THR A 143 -22.45 7.37 12.18
CA THR A 143 -21.27 6.56 11.87
C THR A 143 -21.12 6.33 10.36
N MET A 144 -22.23 6.10 9.63
CA MET A 144 -22.22 5.96 8.17
C MET A 144 -21.76 7.24 7.46
N LEU A 145 -22.27 8.42 7.89
CA LEU A 145 -21.85 9.71 7.33
C LEU A 145 -20.36 9.99 7.57
N LEU A 146 -19.86 9.66 8.77
CA LEU A 146 -18.44 9.75 9.08
C LEU A 146 -17.60 8.79 8.22
N GLY A 147 -18.11 7.58 7.96
CA GLY A 147 -17.47 6.60 7.08
C GLY A 147 -17.15 7.15 5.68
N TYR A 148 -18.13 7.80 5.04
CA TYR A 148 -17.92 8.45 3.74
C TYR A 148 -16.81 9.50 3.76
N SER A 149 -16.72 10.28 4.84
CA SER A 149 -15.69 11.31 4.99
C SER A 149 -14.30 10.71 5.18
N ILE A 150 -14.21 9.60 5.92
CA ILE A 150 -12.97 8.89 6.23
C ILE A 150 -12.37 8.26 4.96
N LEU A 151 -13.19 7.65 4.09
CA LEU A 151 -12.71 6.96 2.89
C LEU A 151 -11.93 7.86 1.90
N ALA A 152 -12.24 9.16 1.84
CA ALA A 152 -11.58 10.09 0.94
C ALA A 152 -10.15 10.47 1.38
N VAL A 153 -9.87 10.43 2.68
CA VAL A 153 -8.61 10.91 3.27
C VAL A 153 -7.37 10.13 2.83
N PRO A 154 -7.31 8.78 2.85
CA PRO A 154 -6.10 8.06 2.46
C PRO A 154 -5.75 8.28 0.99
N THR A 155 -6.76 8.33 0.11
CA THR A 155 -6.59 8.67 -1.30
C THR A 155 -6.03 10.08 -1.46
N GLY A 156 -6.55 11.05 -0.70
CA GLY A 156 -6.04 12.43 -0.70
C GLY A 156 -4.59 12.54 -0.22
N ILE A 157 -4.23 11.83 0.85
CA ILE A 157 -2.85 11.80 1.37
C ILE A 157 -1.89 11.23 0.31
N ILE A 158 -2.23 10.08 -0.28
CA ILE A 158 -1.37 9.43 -1.29
C ILE A 158 -1.24 10.33 -2.53
N THR A 159 -2.34 10.92 -2.99
CA THR A 159 -2.35 11.81 -4.17
C THR A 159 -1.51 13.06 -3.92
N ALA A 160 -1.58 13.64 -2.72
CA ALA A 160 -0.78 14.81 -2.36
C ALA A 160 0.73 14.49 -2.35
N GLU A 161 1.13 13.36 -1.76
CA GLU A 161 2.54 12.95 -1.75
C GLU A 161 3.05 12.59 -3.14
N LEU A 162 2.22 11.94 -3.95
CA LEU A 162 2.56 11.63 -5.34
C LEU A 162 2.73 12.90 -6.17
N SER A 163 1.80 13.84 -6.05
CA SER A 163 1.88 15.14 -6.72
C SER A 163 3.11 15.93 -6.27
N ASN A 164 3.45 15.90 -4.98
CA ASN A 164 4.64 16.56 -4.45
C ASN A 164 5.94 15.96 -5.03
N GLU A 165 6.05 14.63 -5.08
CA GLU A 165 7.21 13.94 -5.66
C GLU A 165 7.31 14.20 -7.18
N MET A 166 6.18 14.15 -7.90
CA MET A 166 6.14 14.48 -9.33
C MET A 166 6.57 15.93 -9.57
N ASN A 167 6.10 16.89 -8.77
CA ASN A 167 6.50 18.29 -8.87
C ASN A 167 7.98 18.49 -8.54
N ALA A 168 8.52 17.78 -7.55
CA ALA A 168 9.95 17.80 -7.24
C ALA A 168 10.79 17.37 -8.45
N HIS A 169 10.39 16.28 -9.13
CA HIS A 169 11.05 15.85 -10.37
C HIS A 169 10.98 16.90 -11.49
N LYS A 170 9.85 17.59 -11.66
CA LYS A 170 9.74 18.69 -12.64
C LYS A 170 10.66 19.87 -12.35
N GLN A 171 10.93 20.14 -11.08
CA GLN A 171 11.83 21.24 -10.66
C GLN A 171 13.31 20.93 -10.95
N LEU A 172 13.69 19.66 -11.09
CA LEU A 172 15.06 19.27 -11.43
C LEU A 172 15.42 19.63 -12.89
N VAL A 173 14.44 19.69 -13.78
CA VAL A 173 14.66 20.06 -15.18
C VAL A 173 14.76 21.58 -15.30
N LYS A 174 15.96 22.10 -15.56
CA LYS A 174 16.22 23.54 -15.81
C LYS A 174 16.48 23.80 -17.29
N CYS A 175 15.92 24.89 -17.81
CA CYS A 175 16.21 25.32 -19.17
C CYS A 175 17.60 25.99 -19.26
N PRO A 176 18.49 25.57 -20.19
CA PRO A 176 19.82 26.17 -20.32
C PRO A 176 19.79 27.61 -20.83
N ASN A 177 18.75 28.00 -21.57
CA ASN A 177 18.64 29.34 -22.16
C ASN A 177 18.03 30.37 -21.19
N CYS A 178 16.87 30.08 -20.61
CA CYS A 178 16.13 31.03 -19.76
C CYS A 178 16.21 30.74 -18.26
N ASN A 179 16.92 29.67 -17.87
CA ASN A 179 17.14 29.22 -16.49
C ASN A 179 15.86 28.95 -15.66
N ARG A 180 14.69 28.80 -16.32
CA ARG A 180 13.42 28.44 -15.67
C ARG A 180 13.28 26.93 -15.53
N SER A 181 12.75 26.50 -14.38
CA SER A 181 12.47 25.09 -14.02
C SER A 181 10.99 24.73 -14.16
N GLY A 182 10.65 23.47 -13.85
CA GLY A 182 9.27 22.99 -13.76
C GLY A 182 8.77 22.33 -15.05
N HIS A 183 9.65 21.83 -15.90
CA HIS A 183 9.27 21.13 -17.12
C HIS A 183 8.90 19.68 -16.81
N ASP A 184 8.04 19.08 -17.62
CA ASP A 184 7.76 17.64 -17.52
C ASP A 184 9.04 16.84 -17.81
N SER A 185 9.14 15.63 -17.24
CA SER A 185 10.36 14.81 -17.34
C SER A 185 10.72 14.46 -18.77
N ASP A 186 9.71 14.32 -19.64
CA ASP A 186 9.78 13.98 -21.06
C ASP A 186 9.73 15.21 -21.99
N ALA A 187 9.70 16.43 -21.45
CA ALA A 187 9.60 17.64 -22.26
C ALA A 187 10.88 17.88 -23.08
N MET A 188 10.80 17.91 -24.41
CA MET A 188 11.94 18.22 -25.29
C MET A 188 12.21 19.72 -25.44
N HIS A 189 11.20 20.56 -25.18
CA HIS A 189 11.28 22.01 -25.34
C HIS A 189 10.84 22.73 -24.07
N CYS A 190 11.43 23.90 -23.81
CA CYS A 190 11.09 24.73 -22.67
C CYS A 190 9.70 25.36 -22.84
N LYS A 191 8.80 25.13 -21.88
CA LYS A 191 7.42 25.68 -21.86
C LYS A 191 7.34 27.21 -21.77
N HIS A 192 8.46 27.90 -21.56
CA HIS A 192 8.52 29.36 -21.38
C HIS A 192 9.16 30.10 -22.56
N CYS A 193 10.28 29.61 -23.09
CA CYS A 193 11.02 30.27 -24.17
C CYS A 193 11.14 29.45 -25.46
N GLY A 194 10.63 28.21 -25.47
CA GLY A 194 10.65 27.34 -26.65
C GLY A 194 12.02 26.75 -27.02
N SER A 195 13.09 27.04 -26.29
CA SER A 195 14.40 26.43 -26.56
C SER A 195 14.39 24.93 -26.26
N GLU A 196 15.19 24.18 -27.00
CA GLU A 196 15.44 22.76 -26.72
C GLU A 196 16.02 22.57 -25.31
N LEU A 197 15.55 21.52 -24.65
CA LEU A 197 16.04 21.04 -23.37
C LEU A 197 16.93 19.81 -23.63
N ALA A 198 17.88 19.51 -22.74
CA ALA A 198 18.77 18.34 -22.84
C ALA A 198 17.98 17.04 -23.03
N ASP A 199 18.48 16.00 -23.68
CA ASP A 199 17.70 14.76 -23.85
C ASP A 199 17.21 14.18 -22.50
N PRO A 200 15.92 13.81 -22.33
CA PRO A 200 15.39 13.22 -21.10
C PRO A 200 16.23 12.08 -20.51
N ASP A 201 16.80 11.22 -21.35
CA ASP A 201 17.63 10.09 -20.91
C ASP A 201 18.99 10.55 -20.35
N ASN A 202 19.48 11.70 -20.82
CA ASN A 202 20.74 12.32 -20.37
C ASN A 202 20.55 13.27 -19.16
N ARG A 203 19.31 13.50 -18.70
CA ARG A 203 19.02 14.34 -17.52
C ARG A 203 19.07 13.57 -16.20
N VAL A 204 18.99 12.24 -16.26
CA VAL A 204 19.05 11.38 -15.08
C VAL A 204 20.52 11.21 -14.70
N VAL A 205 21.03 12.11 -13.87
CA VAL A 205 22.31 11.84 -13.19
C VAL A 205 22.03 10.71 -12.21
N SER A 206 22.51 9.50 -12.51
CA SER A 206 22.52 8.41 -11.55
C SER A 206 23.25 8.91 -10.30
N ALA A 207 22.64 8.77 -9.13
CA ALA A 207 23.24 9.14 -7.84
C ALA A 207 24.54 8.36 -7.51
N ASP A 208 25.02 7.54 -8.43
CA ASP A 208 26.24 6.74 -8.34
C ASP A 208 27.47 7.47 -8.94
N GLU A 209 27.35 8.72 -9.40
CA GLU A 209 28.48 9.51 -9.96
C GLU A 209 29.06 10.58 -9.00
N GLU A 210 28.74 10.53 -7.70
CA GLU A 210 29.34 11.41 -6.67
C GLU A 210 30.45 10.74 -5.81
N GLU A 211 31.08 9.66 -6.29
CA GLU A 211 32.35 9.13 -5.70
C GLU A 211 33.56 9.29 -6.63
#